data_AF-A0A0F8XWD4-F1
#
_entry.id   AF-A0A0F8XWD4-F1
#
_cell.length_a   1.000
_cell.length_b   1.000
_cell.length_c   1.000
_cell.angle_alpha   90.00
_cell.angle_beta   90.00
_cell.angle_gamma   90.00
#
_symmetry.space_group_name_H-M   'P 1'
#
loop_
_entity.id
_entity.type
_entity.pdbx_description
1 polymer ?
#
loop_
_entity_poly.entity_id
_entity_poly.type
_entity_poly.pdbx_seq_one_letter_code
_entity_poly.pdbx_strand_id
1 'polypeptide(L)'
;MIETDFKDCLWEPIGGNKDNMRYIGNQKTNASGTLTELIINSIDSLLILGCIKSGKNPTELDAPKDMNDASELYYKIPNGDIYNCFPKEKTGLSGGWIRLSKNVKTQNNIPITKLAENINLIFLNSNHGKKRNTIIVYDKGTGQAPQDFKNTFLYHKTDNKLKIPFVQGKYGMGGTGVIPRCGLKKYVFILSCRHPDICKPSEKNKWGWTIIRKHEASKDEKMSYYEYLCTNTEDKEIFSFFSESIPNALSGNEYDYNKQTILTHEMRLGTY
;
A
#
# COMPACT_ATOMS: atom_id res chain seq x y z
N MET A 1 -21.25 5.60 -18.51
CA MET A 1 -21.50 4.56 -17.49
C MET A 1 -21.17 3.24 -18.15
N ILE A 2 -20.13 2.54 -17.70
CA ILE A 2 -19.89 1.17 -18.17
C ILE A 2 -20.83 0.28 -17.34
N GLU A 3 -22.02 0.03 -17.86
CA GLU A 3 -22.85 -1.11 -17.46
C GLU A 3 -22.22 -2.36 -18.08
N THR A 4 -21.10 -2.82 -17.53
CA THR A 4 -20.73 -4.22 -17.67
C THR A 4 -21.50 -4.98 -16.62
N ASP A 5 -22.45 -5.80 -17.09
CA ASP A 5 -23.10 -6.85 -16.31
C ASP A 5 -22.02 -7.63 -15.53
N PHE A 6 -21.95 -7.40 -14.22
CA PHE A 6 -21.04 -8.09 -13.30
C PHE A 6 -21.48 -9.55 -13.03
N LYS A 7 -21.96 -10.26 -14.07
CA LYS A 7 -22.45 -11.65 -13.97
C LYS A 7 -21.36 -12.63 -13.50
N ASP A 8 -20.10 -12.27 -13.70
CA ASP A 8 -18.94 -13.10 -13.38
C ASP A 8 -18.22 -12.68 -12.09
N CYS A 9 -18.90 -11.97 -11.19
CA CYS A 9 -18.33 -11.62 -9.88
C CYS A 9 -19.17 -12.11 -8.71
N LEU A 10 -18.50 -12.37 -7.59
CA LEU A 10 -19.10 -12.68 -6.30
C LEU A 10 -18.50 -11.77 -5.23
N TRP A 11 -19.25 -11.64 -4.13
CA TRP A 11 -18.79 -10.99 -2.91
C TRP A 11 -18.54 -12.05 -1.84
N GLU A 12 -17.33 -12.08 -1.30
CA GLU A 12 -16.93 -13.02 -0.26
C GLU A 12 -16.63 -12.28 1.04
N PRO A 13 -17.10 -12.78 2.20
CA PRO A 13 -16.74 -12.18 3.48
C PRO A 13 -15.23 -12.19 3.71
N ILE A 14 -14.67 -11.06 4.16
CA ILE A 14 -13.27 -10.98 4.59
C ILE A 14 -13.03 -12.02 5.70
N GLY A 15 -11.92 -12.75 5.61
CA GLY A 15 -11.60 -13.85 6.54
C GLY A 15 -12.54 -15.06 6.46
N GLY A 16 -13.38 -15.17 5.42
CA GLY A 16 -14.26 -16.31 5.18
C GLY A 16 -15.44 -16.44 6.13
N ASN A 17 -15.75 -15.41 6.93
CA ASN A 17 -16.89 -15.43 7.85
C ASN A 17 -17.59 -14.06 7.97
N LYS A 18 -18.91 -14.10 8.21
CA LYS A 18 -19.74 -12.89 8.39
C LYS A 18 -19.64 -12.26 9.79
N ASP A 19 -18.91 -12.86 10.74
CA ASP A 19 -18.69 -12.27 12.08
C ASP A 19 -17.56 -11.22 12.08
N ASN A 20 -17.18 -10.75 10.89
CA ASN A 20 -15.97 -9.95 10.70
C ASN A 20 -16.03 -8.51 11.17
N MET A 21 -17.23 -8.03 11.45
CA MET A 21 -17.44 -6.72 12.05
C MET A 21 -16.81 -6.64 13.45
N ARG A 22 -16.77 -7.74 14.21
CA ARG A 22 -16.25 -7.72 15.59
C ARG A 22 -14.74 -7.49 15.66
N TYR A 23 -13.99 -7.95 14.67
CA TYR A 23 -12.55 -7.75 14.65
C TYR A 23 -12.13 -6.59 13.76
N ILE A 24 -12.78 -6.34 12.63
CA ILE A 24 -12.46 -5.18 11.77
C ILE A 24 -13.00 -3.89 12.39
N GLY A 25 -14.23 -3.89 12.91
CA GLY A 25 -14.89 -2.71 13.47
C GLY A 25 -14.30 -2.23 14.80
N ASN A 26 -13.65 -3.13 15.56
CA ASN A 26 -13.03 -2.81 16.84
C ASN A 26 -11.53 -2.47 16.72
N GLN A 27 -10.97 -2.43 15.51
CA GLN A 27 -9.62 -1.90 15.27
C GLN A 27 -9.59 -0.37 15.39
N LYS A 28 -8.41 0.18 15.75
CA LYS A 28 -8.08 1.58 16.13
C LYS A 28 -9.20 2.65 16.11
N THR A 29 -9.23 3.45 17.18
CA THR A 29 -10.33 4.39 17.49
C THR A 29 -10.37 5.68 16.66
N ASN A 30 -9.34 6.05 15.89
CA ASN A 30 -9.34 7.27 15.07
C ASN A 30 -8.83 7.09 13.61
N ALA A 31 -9.29 7.97 12.72
CA ALA A 31 -8.98 7.92 11.29
C ALA A 31 -7.50 8.27 10.99
N SER A 32 -6.91 9.20 11.75
CA SER A 32 -5.51 9.60 11.60
C SER A 32 -4.56 8.44 11.90
N GLY A 33 -4.76 7.74 13.02
CA GLY A 33 -3.93 6.59 13.39
C GLY A 33 -4.04 5.42 12.41
N THR A 34 -5.17 5.33 11.70
CA THR A 34 -5.37 4.34 10.64
C THR A 34 -4.57 4.69 9.37
N LEU A 35 -4.57 5.96 8.95
CA LEU A 35 -3.73 6.43 7.86
C LEU A 35 -2.23 6.28 8.19
N THR A 36 -1.83 6.61 9.41
CA THR A 36 -0.47 6.39 9.91
C THR A 36 -0.07 4.91 9.79
N GLU A 37 -0.97 3.99 10.09
CA GLU A 37 -0.70 2.55 10.02
C GLU A 37 -0.53 2.03 8.58
N LEU A 38 -1.24 2.59 7.60
CA LEU A 38 -0.99 2.28 6.19
C LEU A 38 0.42 2.70 5.75
N ILE A 39 0.87 3.87 6.20
CA ILE A 39 2.23 4.35 5.93
C ILE A 39 3.27 3.47 6.63
N ILE A 40 3.05 3.10 7.90
CA ILE A 40 3.94 2.18 8.63
C ILE A 40 4.04 0.83 7.91
N ASN A 41 2.92 0.26 7.45
CA ASN A 41 2.93 -0.98 6.68
C ASN A 41 3.69 -0.86 5.34
N SER A 42 3.63 0.31 4.71
CA SER A 42 4.41 0.61 3.50
C SER A 42 5.92 0.64 3.80
N ILE A 43 6.32 1.23 4.93
CA ILE A 43 7.71 1.22 5.41
C ILE A 43 8.17 -0.21 5.71
N ASP A 44 7.38 -0.98 6.47
CA ASP A 44 7.69 -2.40 6.75
C ASP A 44 7.88 -3.20 5.46
N SER A 45 7.00 -3.01 4.47
CA SER A 45 7.07 -3.68 3.18
C SER A 45 8.37 -3.36 2.43
N LEU A 46 8.87 -2.13 2.52
CA LEU A 46 10.15 -1.72 1.95
C LEU A 46 11.33 -2.36 2.70
N LEU A 47 11.32 -2.34 4.03
CA LEU A 47 12.40 -2.94 4.83
C LEU A 47 12.49 -4.46 4.62
N ILE A 48 11.35 -5.15 4.58
CA ILE A 48 11.29 -6.58 4.27
C ILE A 48 11.81 -6.84 2.85
N LEU A 49 11.45 -6.01 1.86
CA LEU A 49 11.95 -6.13 0.50
C LEU A 49 13.48 -5.99 0.45
N GLY A 50 14.04 -4.98 1.13
CA GLY A 50 15.49 -4.80 1.24
C GLY A 50 16.19 -6.02 1.83
N CYS A 51 15.59 -6.61 2.87
CA CYS A 51 16.09 -7.83 3.51
C CYS A 51 16.14 -9.01 2.55
N ILE A 52 15.02 -9.33 1.90
CA ILE A 52 14.94 -10.46 0.96
C ILE A 52 15.89 -10.25 -0.23
N LYS A 53 15.97 -9.01 -0.76
CA LYS A 53 16.89 -8.68 -1.87
C LYS A 53 18.37 -8.82 -1.49
N SER A 54 18.71 -8.72 -0.21
CA SER A 54 20.06 -9.00 0.29
C SER A 54 20.37 -10.49 0.47
N GLY A 55 19.44 -11.37 0.10
CA GLY A 55 19.56 -12.82 0.24
C GLY A 55 19.25 -13.35 1.64
N LYS A 56 18.70 -12.50 2.52
CA LYS A 56 18.42 -12.84 3.93
C LYS A 56 16.95 -13.19 4.15
N ASN A 57 16.69 -14.05 5.13
CA ASN A 57 15.35 -14.34 5.59
C ASN A 57 14.95 -13.35 6.70
N PRO A 58 13.86 -12.57 6.55
CA PRO A 58 13.42 -11.58 7.56
C PRO A 58 13.17 -12.12 8.98
N THR A 59 12.97 -13.43 9.13
CA THR A 59 12.70 -14.08 10.43
C THR A 59 13.91 -14.77 11.06
N GLU A 60 15.07 -14.75 10.40
CA GLU A 60 16.29 -15.41 10.87
C GLU A 60 17.22 -14.46 11.64
N LEU A 61 18.17 -15.03 12.38
CA LEU A 61 19.06 -14.30 13.29
C LEU A 61 20.05 -13.36 12.58
N ASP A 62 20.29 -13.57 11.30
CA ASP A 62 21.20 -12.76 10.48
C ASP A 62 20.52 -11.53 9.87
N ALA A 63 19.20 -11.40 10.03
CA ALA A 63 18.43 -10.23 9.63
C ALA A 63 18.75 -9.01 10.55
N PRO A 64 18.46 -7.77 10.11
CA PRO A 64 18.67 -6.59 10.94
C PRO A 64 18.01 -6.71 12.31
N LYS A 65 18.63 -6.20 13.37
CA LYS A 65 18.12 -6.39 14.74
C LYS A 65 16.96 -5.46 15.05
N ASP A 66 16.89 -4.33 14.38
CA ASP A 66 15.83 -3.34 14.53
C ASP A 66 15.64 -2.51 13.25
N MET A 67 14.66 -1.61 13.29
CA MET A 67 14.29 -0.76 12.18
C MET A 67 15.40 0.23 11.78
N ASN A 68 16.23 0.67 12.74
CA ASN A 68 17.32 1.60 12.46
C ASN A 68 18.41 0.89 11.66
N ASP A 69 18.81 -0.30 12.10
CA ASP A 69 19.75 -1.18 11.39
C ASP A 69 19.25 -1.46 9.96
N ALA A 70 17.97 -1.81 9.79
CA ALA A 70 17.40 -2.10 8.47
C ALA A 70 17.36 -0.87 7.56
N SER A 71 16.96 0.28 8.10
CA SER A 71 16.87 1.55 7.37
C SER A 71 18.24 2.05 6.92
N GLU A 72 19.26 1.91 7.77
CA GLU A 72 20.63 2.25 7.43
C GLU A 72 21.22 1.27 6.41
N LEU A 73 21.01 -0.03 6.60
CA LEU A 73 21.56 -1.06 5.71
C LEU A 73 21.00 -0.95 4.29
N TYR A 74 19.67 -0.88 4.15
CA TYR A 74 18.99 -0.98 2.86
C TYR A 74 18.72 0.37 2.19
N TYR A 75 18.53 1.44 2.97
CA TYR A 75 18.15 2.77 2.46
C TYR A 75 19.17 3.86 2.77
N LYS A 76 20.28 3.53 3.46
CA LYS A 76 21.37 4.46 3.84
C LYS A 76 20.90 5.63 4.69
N ILE A 77 19.82 5.43 5.44
CA ILE A 77 19.28 6.40 6.40
C ILE A 77 20.08 6.28 7.71
N PRO A 78 20.92 7.25 8.09
CA PRO A 78 21.81 7.08 9.24
C PRO A 78 21.04 7.01 10.56
N ASN A 79 21.35 6.00 11.37
CA ASN A 79 20.67 5.70 12.63
C ASN A 79 19.14 5.51 12.47
N GLY A 80 18.66 5.19 11.25
CA GLY A 80 17.23 5.10 10.96
C GLY A 80 16.45 6.42 10.97
N ASP A 81 17.11 7.56 11.18
CA ASP A 81 16.47 8.86 11.25
C ASP A 81 16.61 9.62 9.93
N ILE A 82 15.49 9.84 9.25
CA ILE A 82 15.43 10.59 7.99
C ILE A 82 15.91 12.04 8.15
N TYR A 83 15.81 12.63 9.34
CA TYR A 83 16.35 13.97 9.61
C TYR A 83 17.87 14.00 9.45
N ASN A 84 18.56 12.89 9.73
CA ASN A 84 20.00 12.82 9.52
C ASN A 84 20.37 12.89 8.04
N CYS A 85 19.49 12.45 7.13
CA CYS A 85 19.71 12.52 5.69
C CYS A 85 19.73 13.96 5.15
N PHE A 86 19.17 14.91 5.91
CA PHE A 86 19.24 16.31 5.57
C PHE A 86 20.59 16.88 6.04
N PRO A 87 21.18 17.78 5.26
CA PRO A 87 22.35 18.51 5.73
C PRO A 87 21.99 19.22 7.03
N LYS A 88 22.77 18.94 8.08
CA LYS A 88 22.72 19.73 9.31
C LYS A 88 23.03 21.16 8.90
N GLU A 89 22.06 22.06 9.03
CA GLU A 89 22.29 23.48 8.75
C GLU A 89 23.57 23.92 9.47
N LYS A 90 24.47 24.63 8.78
CA LYS A 90 25.42 25.48 9.50
C LYS A 90 24.58 26.60 10.09
N THR A 91 24.50 26.67 11.42
CA THR A 91 24.05 27.88 12.10
C THR A 91 24.80 29.06 11.51
N GLY A 92 24.09 29.96 10.82
CA GLY A 92 24.61 31.30 10.59
C GLY A 92 24.85 31.96 11.94
N LEU A 93 25.81 32.88 12.02
CA LEU A 93 26.14 33.67 13.22
C LEU A 93 24.93 34.35 13.89
N SER A 94 23.78 34.44 13.22
CA SER A 94 22.52 35.06 13.67
C SER A 94 21.39 34.08 14.02
N GLY A 95 21.61 32.75 14.03
CA GLY A 95 20.65 31.78 14.58
C GLY A 95 19.35 31.56 13.78
N GLY A 96 19.26 32.01 12.53
CA GLY A 96 18.11 31.77 11.66
C GLY A 96 18.23 30.45 10.87
N TRP A 97 17.09 29.80 10.62
CA TRP A 97 16.97 28.63 9.73
C TRP A 97 17.51 28.95 8.33
N ILE A 98 18.51 28.19 7.87
CA ILE A 98 19.03 28.32 6.50
C ILE A 98 18.31 27.35 5.58
N ARG A 99 17.49 27.90 4.67
CA ARG A 99 16.86 27.13 3.59
C ARG A 99 17.93 26.30 2.85
N LEU A 100 17.86 24.98 3.00
CA LEU A 100 18.68 24.05 2.22
C LEU A 100 18.56 24.41 0.73
N SER A 101 19.71 24.53 0.05
CA SER A 101 19.71 24.71 -1.40
C SER A 101 18.87 23.59 -2.03
N LYS A 102 18.06 23.91 -3.05
CA LYS A 102 17.30 22.92 -3.86
C LYS A 102 18.20 21.80 -4.42
N ASN A 103 19.51 22.00 -4.40
CA ASN A 103 20.52 21.09 -4.92
C ASN A 103 21.17 20.21 -3.84
N VAL A 104 20.94 20.44 -2.53
CA VAL A 104 21.44 19.50 -1.52
C VAL A 104 20.47 18.33 -1.41
N LYS A 105 20.83 17.26 -2.12
CA LYS A 105 19.97 16.09 -2.28
C LYS A 105 20.46 14.87 -1.51
N THR A 106 21.70 14.80 -1.03
CA THR A 106 22.29 13.52 -0.64
C THR A 106 23.04 13.55 0.69
N GLN A 107 22.83 12.51 1.49
CA GLN A 107 23.87 11.92 2.33
C GLN A 107 24.17 10.53 1.75
N ASN A 108 25.44 10.10 1.74
CA ASN A 108 25.88 8.81 1.19
C ASN A 108 25.49 8.57 -0.29
N ASN A 109 25.45 9.61 -1.14
CA ASN A 109 25.07 9.55 -2.55
C ASN A 109 23.62 9.09 -2.85
N ILE A 110 22.70 9.06 -1.88
CA ILE A 110 21.28 8.76 -2.15
C ILE A 110 20.45 10.05 -2.09
N PRO A 111 19.81 10.46 -3.19
CA PRO A 111 18.91 11.61 -3.19
C PRO A 111 17.71 11.39 -2.25
N ILE A 112 17.39 12.32 -1.34
CA ILE A 112 16.16 12.26 -0.52
C ILE A 112 14.92 12.14 -1.40
N THR A 113 14.93 12.78 -2.57
CA THR A 113 13.86 12.64 -3.58
C THR A 113 13.69 11.20 -4.04
N LYS A 114 14.79 10.43 -4.17
CA LYS A 114 14.77 9.01 -4.53
C LYS A 114 14.21 8.15 -3.39
N LEU A 115 14.44 8.52 -2.14
CA LEU A 115 13.80 7.86 -0.99
C LEU A 115 12.29 8.12 -0.97
N ALA A 116 11.88 9.38 -1.22
CA ALA A 116 10.49 9.78 -1.24
C ALA A 116 9.67 9.09 -2.35
N GLU A 117 10.31 8.72 -3.47
CA GLU A 117 9.65 7.95 -4.54
C GLU A 117 9.15 6.57 -4.14
N ASN A 118 9.60 6.03 -2.99
CA ASN A 118 9.22 4.68 -2.55
C ASN A 118 7.82 4.59 -1.94
N ILE A 119 7.30 5.67 -1.36
CA ILE A 119 5.95 5.72 -0.77
C ILE A 119 5.31 7.05 -1.15
N ASN A 120 4.14 7.00 -1.79
CA ASN A 120 3.43 8.17 -2.27
C ASN A 120 2.02 8.22 -1.66
N LEU A 121 1.58 9.44 -1.35
CA LEU A 121 0.24 9.74 -0.86
C LEU A 121 -0.41 10.75 -1.82
N ILE A 122 -1.48 10.33 -2.48
CA ILE A 122 -2.18 11.15 -3.47
C ILE A 122 -3.57 11.48 -2.92
N PHE A 123 -3.89 12.77 -2.90
CA PHE A 123 -5.21 13.27 -2.53
C PHE A 123 -5.97 13.65 -3.80
N LEU A 124 -6.97 12.84 -4.16
CA LEU A 124 -7.88 13.14 -5.25
C LEU A 124 -9.13 13.79 -4.68
N ASN A 125 -9.38 15.03 -5.09
CA ASN A 125 -10.61 15.75 -4.77
C ASN A 125 -11.59 15.59 -5.93
N SER A 126 -12.87 15.37 -5.64
CA SER A 126 -13.88 15.51 -6.68
C SER A 126 -14.20 17.00 -6.86
N ASN A 127 -13.87 17.54 -8.03
CA ASN A 127 -14.48 18.79 -8.47
C ASN A 127 -16.02 18.64 -8.43
N HIS A 128 -16.75 19.73 -8.16
CA HIS A 128 -18.23 19.82 -8.10
C HIS A 128 -18.92 19.54 -6.75
N GLY A 129 -18.45 20.14 -5.64
CA GLY A 129 -19.25 20.35 -4.42
C GLY A 129 -19.68 19.10 -3.64
N LYS A 130 -19.39 17.90 -4.15
CA LYS A 130 -19.59 16.63 -3.44
C LYS A 130 -18.33 16.34 -2.63
N LYS A 131 -18.45 16.13 -1.33
CA LYS A 131 -17.35 15.77 -0.43
C LYS A 131 -16.89 14.32 -0.67
N ARG A 132 -16.29 14.02 -1.82
CA ARG A 132 -15.81 12.67 -2.19
C ARG A 132 -14.31 12.71 -2.44
N ASN A 133 -13.56 12.77 -1.33
CA ASN A 133 -12.10 12.68 -1.39
C ASN A 133 -11.69 11.20 -1.46
N THR A 134 -10.75 10.91 -2.34
CA THR A 134 -10.07 9.61 -2.39
C THR A 134 -8.62 9.84 -2.01
N ILE A 135 -8.13 9.00 -1.10
CA ILE A 135 -6.71 8.97 -0.72
C ILE A 135 -6.15 7.69 -1.32
N ILE A 136 -5.11 7.83 -2.14
CA ILE A 136 -4.36 6.70 -2.67
C ILE A 136 -3.02 6.65 -1.92
N VAL A 137 -2.74 5.49 -1.32
CA VAL A 137 -1.43 5.15 -0.78
C VAL A 137 -0.80 4.15 -1.73
N TYR A 138 0.43 4.43 -2.17
CA TYR A 138 1.18 3.55 -3.07
C TYR A 138 2.61 3.39 -2.56
N ASP A 139 3.10 2.16 -2.53
CA ASP A 139 4.48 1.85 -2.17
C ASP A 139 5.16 0.92 -3.19
N LYS A 140 6.49 0.98 -3.22
CA LYS A 140 7.37 0.10 -4.02
C LYS A 140 7.91 -1.09 -3.22
N GLY A 141 7.22 -1.49 -2.15
CA GLY A 141 7.65 -2.57 -1.28
C GLY A 141 7.44 -3.95 -1.89
N THR A 142 7.38 -4.97 -1.04
CA THR A 142 7.27 -6.38 -1.45
C THR A 142 6.07 -6.69 -2.37
N GLY A 143 4.93 -6.04 -2.14
CA GLY A 143 3.66 -6.36 -2.77
C GLY A 143 3.20 -7.81 -2.52
N GLN A 144 2.01 -8.14 -3.02
CA GLN A 144 1.43 -9.49 -2.92
C GLN A 144 0.99 -9.98 -4.29
N ALA A 145 1.15 -11.27 -4.55
CA ALA A 145 0.57 -11.90 -5.72
C ALA A 145 -0.95 -12.10 -5.53
N PRO A 146 -1.75 -12.17 -6.60
CA PRO A 146 -3.21 -12.27 -6.50
C PRO A 146 -3.68 -13.43 -5.61
N GLN A 147 -3.04 -14.60 -5.73
CA GLN A 147 -3.38 -15.79 -4.93
C GLN A 147 -3.16 -15.61 -3.42
N ASP A 148 -2.32 -14.65 -3.02
CA ASP A 148 -1.96 -14.44 -1.62
C ASP A 148 -2.87 -13.42 -0.91
N PHE A 149 -3.72 -12.67 -1.61
CA PHE A 149 -4.56 -11.63 -0.99
C PHE A 149 -5.46 -12.20 0.10
N LYS A 150 -6.03 -13.40 -0.13
CA LYS A 150 -6.93 -14.09 0.80
C LYS A 150 -6.28 -14.47 2.12
N ASN A 151 -4.96 -14.60 2.14
CA ASN A 151 -4.15 -14.95 3.31
C ASN A 151 -3.37 -13.74 3.88
N THR A 152 -3.46 -12.59 3.21
CA THR A 152 -2.74 -11.36 3.56
C THR A 152 -3.72 -10.21 3.77
N PHE A 153 -3.99 -9.39 2.75
CA PHE A 153 -4.84 -8.21 2.86
C PHE A 153 -6.28 -8.50 3.31
N LEU A 154 -6.80 -9.67 2.97
CA LEU A 154 -8.18 -10.09 3.20
C LEU A 154 -8.29 -11.11 4.36
N TYR A 155 -7.26 -11.17 5.19
CA TYR A 155 -7.18 -12.05 6.36
C TYR A 155 -6.80 -11.26 7.63
N HIS A 156 -7.11 -11.82 8.80
CA HIS A 156 -6.92 -11.14 10.08
C HIS A 156 -6.30 -12.00 11.20
N LYS A 157 -6.09 -13.32 11.01
CA LYS A 157 -5.70 -14.22 12.11
C LYS A 157 -4.24 -14.66 12.15
N THR A 158 -3.48 -14.48 11.07
CA THR A 158 -2.09 -14.94 11.00
C THR A 158 -1.19 -13.80 10.57
N ASP A 159 -0.45 -13.21 11.51
CA ASP A 159 0.66 -12.32 11.16
C ASP A 159 1.99 -12.96 11.57
N ASN A 160 2.82 -13.24 10.57
CA ASN A 160 4.17 -13.76 10.73
C ASN A 160 5.17 -12.65 11.11
N LYS A 161 4.77 -11.37 11.05
CA LYS A 161 5.64 -10.22 11.37
C LYS A 161 6.08 -10.16 12.84
N LEU A 162 5.43 -10.90 13.75
CA LEU A 162 5.87 -11.01 15.14
C LEU A 162 7.33 -11.51 15.28
N LYS A 163 7.81 -12.27 14.30
CA LYS A 163 9.18 -12.82 14.27
C LYS A 163 10.19 -11.92 13.56
N ILE A 164 9.75 -10.81 12.96
CA ILE A 164 10.61 -9.90 12.21
C ILE A 164 10.96 -8.74 13.15
N PRO A 165 12.23 -8.60 13.60
CA PRO A 165 12.56 -7.66 14.67
C PRO A 165 12.64 -6.19 14.20
N PHE A 166 12.75 -5.97 12.89
CA PHE A 166 12.93 -4.66 12.26
C PHE A 166 11.67 -4.06 11.62
N VAL A 167 10.48 -4.56 11.97
CA VAL A 167 9.19 -4.00 11.52
C VAL A 167 8.37 -3.46 12.69
N GLN A 168 7.54 -2.46 12.41
CA GLN A 168 6.71 -1.80 13.42
C GLN A 168 5.26 -2.28 13.39
N GLY A 169 4.71 -2.62 12.22
CA GLY A 169 3.38 -3.19 12.07
C GLY A 169 3.34 -4.67 12.47
N LYS A 170 3.16 -4.95 13.76
CA LYS A 170 3.29 -6.31 14.32
C LYS A 170 2.00 -7.15 14.35
N TYR A 171 0.85 -6.55 14.05
CA TYR A 171 -0.47 -7.17 14.30
C TYR A 171 -1.30 -7.45 13.05
N GLY A 172 -0.80 -7.21 11.84
CA GLY A 172 -1.49 -7.57 10.57
C GLY A 172 -2.79 -6.80 10.32
N MET A 173 -3.15 -5.88 11.22
CA MET A 173 -4.45 -5.22 11.27
C MET A 173 -4.53 -3.95 10.43
N GLY A 174 -3.39 -3.40 9.96
CA GLY A 174 -3.42 -2.11 9.28
C GLY A 174 -4.14 -2.12 7.94
N GLY A 175 -4.21 -3.27 7.25
CA GLY A 175 -4.96 -3.42 6.01
C GLY A 175 -6.48 -3.39 6.21
N THR A 176 -6.98 -4.03 7.28
CA THR A 176 -8.42 -4.06 7.58
C THR A 176 -8.89 -2.86 8.40
N GLY A 177 -8.00 -2.26 9.19
CA GLY A 177 -8.33 -1.16 10.09
C GLY A 177 -8.78 0.12 9.36
N VAL A 178 -8.40 0.27 8.09
CA VAL A 178 -8.86 1.37 7.21
C VAL A 178 -10.33 1.25 6.81
N ILE A 179 -10.86 0.04 6.70
CA ILE A 179 -12.16 -0.20 6.10
C ILE A 179 -13.29 0.57 6.85
N PRO A 180 -13.38 0.55 8.20
CA PRO A 180 -14.41 1.32 8.92
C PRO A 180 -14.33 2.84 8.72
N ARG A 181 -13.19 3.37 8.27
CA ARG A 181 -12.92 4.81 8.12
C ARG A 181 -13.17 5.33 6.71
N CYS A 182 -13.44 4.46 5.74
CA CYS A 182 -13.61 4.85 4.34
C CYS A 182 -15.06 5.27 4.00
N GLY A 183 -15.39 6.56 4.10
CA GLY A 183 -16.68 7.07 3.64
C GLY A 183 -17.91 6.35 4.23
N LEU A 184 -19.07 6.49 3.58
CA LEU A 184 -20.32 5.87 4.05
C LEU A 184 -20.39 4.38 3.70
N LYS A 185 -20.04 4.01 2.46
CA LYS A 185 -20.11 2.63 1.95
C LYS A 185 -18.88 1.77 2.26
N LYS A 186 -17.86 2.31 2.94
CA LYS A 186 -16.66 1.57 3.37
C LYS A 186 -15.86 0.98 2.22
N TYR A 187 -15.84 1.69 1.08
CA TYR A 187 -15.11 1.25 -0.10
C TYR A 187 -13.60 1.38 0.09
N VAL A 188 -12.88 0.30 -0.19
CA VAL A 188 -11.42 0.27 -0.33
C VAL A 188 -11.09 -0.45 -1.63
N PHE A 189 -10.17 0.11 -2.41
CA PHE A 189 -9.64 -0.55 -3.60
C PHE A 189 -8.23 -1.02 -3.30
N ILE A 190 -7.93 -2.28 -3.62
CA ILE A 190 -6.60 -2.86 -3.49
C ILE A 190 -6.12 -3.25 -4.88
N LEU A 191 -4.90 -2.83 -5.22
CA LEU A 191 -4.16 -3.26 -6.40
C LEU A 191 -2.74 -3.59 -5.93
N SER A 192 -2.24 -4.78 -6.26
CA SER A 192 -0.90 -5.19 -5.87
C SER A 192 -0.32 -6.17 -6.88
N CYS A 193 1.00 -6.17 -7.00
CA CYS A 193 1.78 -7.16 -7.73
C CYS A 193 2.96 -7.55 -6.85
N ARG A 194 3.36 -8.81 -6.88
CA ARG A 194 4.57 -9.25 -6.18
C ARG A 194 5.78 -8.60 -6.84
N HIS A 195 6.70 -8.08 -6.04
CA HIS A 195 7.90 -7.42 -6.54
C HIS A 195 8.73 -8.41 -7.40
N PRO A 196 9.18 -8.00 -8.60
CA PRO A 196 9.80 -8.90 -9.59
C PRO A 196 11.01 -9.69 -9.04
N ASP A 197 11.87 -9.04 -8.25
CA ASP A 197 13.06 -9.67 -7.66
C ASP A 197 12.78 -10.80 -6.66
N ILE A 198 11.55 -10.91 -6.15
CA ILE A 198 11.19 -11.86 -5.08
C ILE A 198 9.95 -12.69 -5.43
N CYS A 199 9.49 -12.61 -6.68
CA CYS A 199 8.32 -13.33 -7.17
C CYS A 199 8.74 -14.64 -7.84
N LYS A 200 7.82 -15.61 -7.88
CA LYS A 200 7.97 -16.79 -8.71
C LYS A 200 7.81 -16.42 -10.19
N PRO A 201 8.36 -17.21 -11.14
CA PRO A 201 8.17 -16.95 -12.57
C PRO A 201 6.69 -16.78 -12.99
N SER A 202 5.77 -17.55 -12.38
CA SER A 202 4.32 -17.47 -12.62
C SER A 202 3.64 -16.22 -12.07
N GLU A 203 4.31 -15.48 -11.19
CA GLU A 203 3.81 -14.27 -10.52
C GLU A 203 4.33 -12.99 -11.17
N LYS A 204 5.37 -13.10 -12.00
CA LYS A 204 6.02 -11.94 -12.62
C LYS A 204 5.00 -11.16 -13.44
N ASN A 205 4.92 -9.85 -13.17
CA ASN A 205 4.01 -8.91 -13.82
C ASN A 205 2.50 -9.25 -13.66
N LYS A 206 2.15 -10.17 -12.75
CA LYS A 206 0.77 -10.56 -12.50
C LYS A 206 0.17 -9.67 -11.41
N TRP A 207 -0.61 -8.69 -11.83
CA TRP A 207 -1.34 -7.77 -10.96
C TRP A 207 -2.62 -8.41 -10.46
N GLY A 208 -2.91 -8.24 -9.17
CA GLY A 208 -4.16 -8.63 -8.54
C GLY A 208 -4.91 -7.41 -8.05
N TRP A 209 -6.24 -7.41 -8.14
CA TRP A 209 -7.06 -6.35 -7.61
C TRP A 209 -8.39 -6.83 -7.02
N THR A 210 -8.91 -6.06 -6.07
CA THR A 210 -10.24 -6.28 -5.50
C THR A 210 -10.82 -4.97 -4.96
N ILE A 211 -12.13 -4.97 -4.74
CA ILE A 211 -12.86 -3.91 -4.06
C ILE A 211 -13.44 -4.49 -2.79
N ILE A 212 -13.23 -3.82 -1.66
CA ILE A 212 -13.87 -4.11 -0.39
C ILE A 212 -15.04 -3.16 -0.18
N ARG A 213 -16.13 -3.64 0.43
CA ARG A 213 -17.24 -2.81 0.89
C ARG A 213 -17.82 -3.31 2.21
N LYS A 214 -18.68 -2.49 2.82
CA LYS A 214 -19.57 -2.94 3.89
C LYS A 214 -20.87 -3.49 3.28
N HIS A 215 -21.21 -4.72 3.63
CA HIS A 215 -22.54 -5.29 3.45
C HIS A 215 -23.41 -4.86 4.63
N GLU A 216 -24.52 -4.19 4.35
CA GLU A 216 -25.48 -3.81 5.38
C GLU A 216 -26.43 -4.96 5.67
N ALA A 217 -26.61 -5.28 6.95
CA ALA A 217 -27.52 -6.33 7.37
C ALA A 217 -28.93 -6.10 6.83
N SER A 218 -29.46 -7.12 6.16
CA SER A 218 -30.88 -7.22 5.86
C SER A 218 -31.70 -7.57 7.12
N LYS A 219 -33.04 -7.60 7.00
CA LYS A 219 -33.93 -7.95 8.13
C LYS A 219 -33.65 -9.34 8.72
N ASP A 220 -33.12 -10.25 7.90
CA ASP A 220 -32.85 -11.64 8.28
C ASP A 220 -31.40 -11.84 8.77
N GLU A 221 -30.57 -10.80 8.73
CA GLU A 221 -29.17 -10.84 9.16
C GLU A 221 -28.98 -10.15 10.50
N LYS A 222 -28.27 -10.80 11.42
CA LYS A 222 -28.03 -10.27 12.76
C LYS A 222 -27.05 -9.09 12.80
N MET A 223 -26.16 -8.98 11.80
CA MET A 223 -25.11 -7.97 11.79
C MET A 223 -24.55 -7.70 10.39
N SER A 224 -24.20 -6.44 10.14
CA SER A 224 -23.45 -6.03 8.95
C SER A 224 -22.04 -6.64 8.98
N TYR A 225 -21.43 -6.85 7.82
CA TYR A 225 -20.07 -7.39 7.69
C TYR A 225 -19.33 -6.74 6.51
N TYR A 226 -18.05 -7.03 6.35
CA TYR A 226 -17.22 -6.56 5.25
C TYR A 226 -16.94 -7.68 4.25
N GLU A 227 -16.99 -7.37 2.97
CA GLU A 227 -16.81 -8.35 1.89
C GLU A 227 -15.95 -7.76 0.77
N TYR A 228 -15.31 -8.64 0.02
CA TYR A 228 -14.45 -8.29 -1.11
C TYR A 228 -14.95 -8.91 -2.40
N LEU A 229 -14.68 -8.23 -3.52
CA LEU A 229 -15.04 -8.66 -4.85
C LEU A 229 -14.07 -9.74 -5.35
N CYS A 230 -14.60 -10.84 -5.86
CA CYS A 230 -13.84 -11.97 -6.42
C CYS A 230 -14.54 -12.54 -7.66
N THR A 231 -13.85 -13.41 -8.39
CA THR A 231 -14.43 -14.06 -9.58
C THR A 231 -15.56 -15.00 -9.19
N ASN A 232 -16.55 -15.14 -10.07
CA ASN A 232 -17.60 -16.15 -9.94
C ASN A 232 -17.11 -17.52 -10.43
N THR A 233 -16.08 -18.03 -9.76
CA THR A 233 -15.50 -19.36 -9.99
C THR A 233 -15.59 -20.17 -8.69
N GLU A 234 -15.42 -21.49 -8.78
CA GLU A 234 -15.40 -22.37 -7.59
C GLU A 234 -14.33 -21.91 -6.56
N ASP A 235 -13.15 -21.53 -7.05
CA ASP A 235 -12.04 -21.05 -6.22
C ASP A 235 -12.18 -19.60 -5.77
N LYS A 236 -13.18 -18.85 -6.27
CA LYS A 236 -13.44 -17.43 -5.95
C LYS A 236 -12.18 -16.58 -6.06
N GLU A 237 -11.43 -16.74 -7.14
CA GLU A 237 -10.11 -16.13 -7.28
C GLU A 237 -10.14 -14.59 -7.24
N ILE A 238 -8.98 -13.99 -6.98
CA ILE A 238 -8.79 -12.54 -7.10
C ILE A 238 -8.67 -12.19 -8.58
N PHE A 239 -9.36 -11.11 -8.99
CA PHE A 239 -9.21 -10.61 -10.35
C PHE A 239 -7.76 -10.24 -10.63
N SER A 240 -7.24 -10.72 -11.76
CA SER A 240 -5.84 -10.49 -12.12
C SER A 240 -5.64 -10.25 -13.60
N PHE A 241 -4.55 -9.58 -13.92
CA PHE A 241 -4.11 -9.32 -15.29
C PHE A 241 -2.59 -9.22 -15.33
N PHE A 242 -1.99 -9.46 -16.50
CA PHE A 242 -0.56 -9.28 -16.71
C PHE A 242 -0.27 -7.87 -17.24
N SER A 243 0.70 -7.18 -16.64
CA SER A 243 1.19 -5.89 -17.11
C SER A 243 2.60 -5.60 -16.60
N GLU A 244 3.47 -5.11 -17.48
CA GLU A 244 4.82 -4.65 -17.13
C GLU A 244 4.82 -3.29 -16.43
N SER A 245 3.72 -2.54 -16.55
CA SER A 245 3.56 -1.21 -15.95
C SER A 245 2.31 -1.13 -15.07
N ILE A 246 2.35 -0.23 -14.08
CA ILE A 246 1.14 0.14 -13.32
C ILE A 246 0.28 1.01 -14.23
N PRO A 247 -1.03 0.71 -14.39
CA PRO A 247 -1.97 1.65 -14.99
C PRO A 247 -1.91 2.99 -14.25
N ASN A 248 -1.47 4.05 -14.93
CA ASN A 248 -1.18 5.34 -14.30
C ASN A 248 -2.45 5.91 -13.60
N ALA A 249 -2.41 6.04 -12.27
CA ALA A 249 -3.49 6.61 -11.48
C ALA A 249 -3.54 8.16 -11.53
N LEU A 250 -2.61 8.81 -12.23
CA LEU A 250 -2.29 10.23 -12.10
C LEU A 250 -2.34 11.06 -13.39
N SER A 251 -2.83 10.56 -14.54
CA SER A 251 -3.06 11.45 -15.68
C SER A 251 -4.33 12.30 -15.45
N GLY A 252 -4.19 13.33 -14.63
CA GLY A 252 -5.20 14.35 -14.35
C GLY A 252 -5.45 15.33 -15.50
N ASN A 253 -5.43 14.86 -16.75
CA ASN A 253 -5.94 15.64 -17.88
C ASN A 253 -7.33 15.11 -18.25
N GLU A 254 -8.28 16.04 -18.38
CA GLU A 254 -9.65 15.79 -18.80
C GLU A 254 -9.71 14.83 -20.00
N TYR A 255 -10.69 13.92 -19.95
CA TYR A 255 -11.00 13.02 -21.04
C TYR A 255 -11.59 13.85 -22.20
N ASP A 256 -10.74 14.37 -23.08
CA ASP A 256 -11.13 15.01 -24.34
C ASP A 256 -11.44 13.90 -25.36
N TYR A 257 -12.71 13.79 -25.78
CA TYR A 257 -13.15 12.76 -26.73
C TYR A 257 -12.55 12.95 -28.14
N ASN A 258 -12.04 14.15 -28.45
CA ASN A 258 -11.57 14.52 -29.78
C ASN A 258 -10.05 14.67 -29.87
N LYS A 259 -9.35 14.72 -28.74
CA LYS A 259 -7.91 14.50 -28.68
C LYS A 259 -7.71 13.10 -28.16
N GLN A 260 -7.22 12.20 -29.00
CA GLN A 260 -6.55 11.01 -28.48
C GLN A 260 -5.47 11.50 -27.53
N THR A 261 -5.79 11.56 -26.24
CA THR A 261 -4.81 11.77 -25.19
C THR A 261 -3.95 10.53 -25.25
N ILE A 262 -2.91 10.62 -26.06
CA ILE A 262 -1.81 9.67 -26.03
C ILE A 262 -1.46 9.52 -24.55
N LEU A 263 -1.26 8.28 -24.14
CA LEU A 263 -0.63 7.85 -22.90
C LEU A 263 0.79 8.47 -22.78
N THR A 264 0.93 9.81 -22.82
CA THR A 264 2.20 10.53 -22.79
C THR A 264 2.55 10.91 -21.37
N HIS A 265 2.61 9.89 -20.53
CA HIS A 265 3.81 9.44 -19.84
C HIS A 265 3.32 8.20 -19.12
N GLU A 266 3.48 7.04 -19.75
CA GLU A 266 3.67 5.82 -18.97
C GLU A 266 4.63 6.19 -17.83
N MET A 267 4.22 5.96 -16.58
CA MET A 267 5.26 5.66 -15.60
C MET A 267 5.88 4.36 -16.11
N ARG A 268 6.93 4.50 -16.93
CA ARG A 268 7.95 3.48 -17.05
C ARG A 268 8.49 3.34 -15.64
N LEU A 269 7.89 2.43 -14.87
CA LEU A 269 8.62 1.76 -13.81
C LEU A 269 9.88 1.32 -14.51
N GLY A 270 11.01 1.91 -14.10
CA GLY A 270 12.25 1.79 -14.81
C GLY A 270 12.40 0.35 -15.28
N THR A 271 12.78 0.18 -16.54
CA THR A 271 13.48 -1.03 -16.95
C THR A 271 14.49 -1.35 -15.84
N TYR A 272 14.21 -2.43 -15.10
CA TYR A 272 15.19 -3.08 -14.25
C TYR A 272 15.67 -4.29 -15.05
#